data_AF-A0A9W5QE14-F1
#
_entry.id   AF-A0A9W5QE14-F1
#
_cell.length_a   1.000
_cell.length_b   1.000
_cell.length_c   1.000
_cell.angle_alpha   90.00
_cell.angle_beta   90.00
_cell.angle_gamma   90.00
#
_symmetry.space_group_name_H-M   'P 1'
#
loop_
_entity.id
_entity.type
_entity.pdbx_description
1 polymer ?
#
loop_
_entity_poly.entity_id
_entity_poly.type
_entity_poly.pdbx_seq_one_letter_code
_entity_poly.pdbx_strand_id
1 'polypeptide(L)'
;MDMKKMIEMIEATKVTKEELSISTLHQELVKLYSQKNVAHYTELLKYILSLSVQLNLHLVLKYFGVRPVVATDERMQFQEIFKCLAKKDENGEWFLNFVSLYVGLIVVLRFDEKVIESNFFDDMVVDECNEI
;
A
#
# COMPACT_ATOMS: atom_id res chain seq x y z
N MET A 1 10.47 -7.71 -0.37
CA MET A 1 9.96 -6.34 -0.63
C MET A 1 10.67 -5.29 0.24
N ASP A 2 11.37 -4.33 -0.36
CA ASP A 2 12.01 -3.20 0.33
C ASP A 2 11.10 -1.95 0.41
N MET A 3 10.32 -1.85 1.50
CA MET A 3 9.36 -0.74 1.70
C MET A 3 10.02 0.63 1.73
N LYS A 4 11.26 0.73 2.22
CA LYS A 4 11.95 2.01 2.31
C LYS A 4 12.25 2.54 0.90
N LYS A 5 12.82 1.69 0.04
CA LYS A 5 13.09 2.04 -1.37
C LYS A 5 11.82 2.38 -2.13
N MET A 6 10.73 1.65 -1.90
CA MET A 6 9.45 1.92 -2.55
C MET A 6 8.91 3.31 -2.21
N ILE A 7 9.01 3.74 -0.95
CA ILE A 7 8.58 5.09 -0.55
C ILE A 7 9.53 6.16 -1.10
N GLU A 8 10.84 5.93 -1.06
CA GLU A 8 11.83 6.85 -1.65
C GLU A 8 11.59 7.06 -3.15
N MET A 9 11.20 6.00 -3.87
CA MET A 9 10.78 6.11 -5.28
C MET A 9 9.54 6.99 -5.42
N ILE A 10 8.48 6.74 -4.64
CA ILE A 10 7.22 7.51 -4.69
C ILE A 10 7.45 9.02 -4.44
N GLU A 11 8.34 9.36 -3.51
CA GLU A 11 8.71 10.75 -3.25
C GLU A 11 9.45 11.38 -4.44
N ALA A 12 10.36 10.63 -5.07
CA ALA A 12 11.14 11.09 -6.21
C ALA A 12 10.27 11.35 -7.45
N THR A 13 9.24 10.52 -7.68
CA THR A 13 8.34 10.64 -8.84
C THR A 13 7.36 11.82 -8.73
N LYS A 14 7.41 12.63 -7.66
CA LYS A 14 6.49 13.75 -7.35
C LYS A 14 5.04 13.33 -7.54
N VAL A 15 4.42 12.80 -6.48
CA VAL A 15 2.97 12.51 -6.40
C VAL A 15 2.19 13.54 -7.22
N THR A 16 1.60 13.06 -8.31
CA THR A 16 0.81 13.88 -9.24
C THR A 16 -0.25 14.64 -8.44
N LYS A 17 -0.64 15.83 -8.92
CA LYS A 17 -1.58 16.78 -8.27
C LYS A 17 -2.99 16.21 -7.94
N GLU A 18 -3.23 14.92 -8.13
CA GLU A 18 -4.49 14.28 -7.74
C GLU A 18 -4.56 14.17 -6.21
N GLU A 19 -5.64 14.71 -5.64
CA GLU A 19 -5.93 14.53 -4.22
C GLU A 19 -6.32 13.07 -3.96
N LEU A 20 -5.38 12.31 -3.40
CA LEU A 20 -5.64 10.95 -2.95
C LEU A 20 -6.56 10.99 -1.72
N SER A 21 -7.47 10.03 -1.62
CA SER A 21 -8.50 10.00 -0.58
C SER A 21 -8.67 8.62 0.04
N ILE A 22 -9.03 8.60 1.33
CA ILE A 22 -9.35 7.38 2.06
C ILE A 22 -10.62 6.70 1.50
N SER A 23 -11.53 7.47 0.90
CA SER A 23 -12.72 6.92 0.26
C SER A 23 -12.37 6.06 -0.95
N THR A 24 -11.46 6.53 -1.81
CA THR A 24 -10.95 5.77 -2.95
C THR A 24 -10.20 4.52 -2.48
N LEU A 25 -9.35 4.65 -1.45
CA LEU A 25 -8.68 3.50 -0.83
C LEU A 25 -9.67 2.42 -0.40
N HIS A 26 -10.79 2.80 0.24
CA HIS A 26 -11.83 1.86 0.64
C HIS A 26 -12.43 1.13 -0.56
N GLN A 27 -12.79 1.85 -1.62
CA GLN A 27 -13.37 1.26 -2.84
C GLN A 27 -12.40 0.27 -3.50
N GLU A 28 -11.12 0.63 -3.57
CA GLU A 28 -10.09 -0.24 -4.15
C GLU A 28 -9.81 -1.49 -3.30
N LEU A 29 -9.94 -1.40 -1.97
CA LEU A 29 -9.87 -2.56 -1.08
C LEU A 29 -11.05 -3.53 -1.30
N VAL A 30 -12.26 -3.01 -1.50
CA VAL A 30 -13.44 -3.84 -1.83
C VAL A 30 -13.24 -4.55 -3.17
N LYS A 31 -12.66 -3.85 -4.16
CA LYS A 31 -12.32 -4.43 -5.46
C LYS A 31 -11.23 -5.50 -5.32
N LEU A 32 -10.20 -5.24 -4.53
CA LEU A 32 -9.14 -6.22 -4.24
C LEU A 32 -9.70 -7.49 -3.58
N TYR A 33 -10.59 -7.35 -2.61
CA TYR A 33 -11.27 -8.49 -1.97
C TYR A 33 -12.00 -9.38 -2.99
N SER A 34 -12.63 -8.75 -3.99
CA SER A 34 -13.39 -9.46 -5.02
C SER A 34 -12.49 -10.12 -6.07
N GLN A 35 -11.43 -9.43 -6.51
CA GLN A 35 -10.61 -9.85 -7.64
C GLN A 35 -9.39 -10.68 -7.24
N LYS A 36 -8.81 -10.41 -6.06
CA LYS A 36 -7.64 -11.12 -5.49
C LYS A 36 -6.47 -11.22 -6.47
N ASN A 37 -6.21 -10.13 -7.19
CA ASN A 37 -5.20 -10.06 -8.23
C ASN A 37 -3.95 -9.33 -7.71
N VAL A 38 -2.77 -9.89 -7.95
CA VAL A 38 -1.47 -9.34 -7.54
C VAL A 38 -1.13 -7.99 -8.19
N ALA A 39 -1.54 -7.76 -9.44
CA ALA A 39 -1.38 -6.48 -10.11
C ALA A 39 -2.23 -5.41 -9.42
N HIS A 40 -3.49 -5.74 -9.11
CA HIS A 40 -4.38 -4.83 -8.38
C HIS A 40 -3.87 -4.53 -6.96
N TYR A 41 -3.33 -5.53 -6.28
CA TYR A 41 -2.65 -5.35 -5.00
C TYR A 41 -1.44 -4.41 -5.12
N THR A 42 -0.66 -4.52 -6.19
CA THR A 42 0.55 -3.72 -6.39
C THR A 42 0.21 -2.26 -6.70
N GLU A 43 -0.79 -2.02 -7.53
CA GLU A 43 -1.32 -0.67 -7.77
C GLU A 43 -1.87 -0.03 -6.50
N LEU A 44 -2.63 -0.80 -5.72
CA LEU A 44 -3.15 -0.30 -4.46
C LEU A 44 -2.04 -0.08 -3.43
N LEU A 45 -0.95 -0.85 -3.46
CA LEU A 45 0.25 -0.57 -2.65
C LEU A 45 0.86 0.78 -3.04
N LYS A 46 1.04 1.07 -4.33
CA LYS A 46 1.52 2.38 -4.81
C LYS A 46 0.60 3.50 -4.31
N TYR A 47 -0.71 3.32 -4.47
CA TYR A 47 -1.72 4.27 -3.98
C TYR A 47 -1.58 4.54 -2.47
N ILE A 48 -1.45 3.50 -1.66
CA ILE A 48 -1.29 3.59 -0.20
C ILE A 48 -0.01 4.36 0.15
N LEU A 49 1.10 4.07 -0.53
CA LEU A 49 2.38 4.75 -0.26
C LEU A 49 2.34 6.22 -0.71
N SER A 50 1.74 6.52 -1.86
CA SER A 50 1.51 7.91 -2.29
C SER A 50 0.62 8.66 -1.30
N LEU A 51 -0.46 8.02 -0.82
CA LEU A 51 -1.33 8.60 0.21
C LEU A 51 -0.56 8.86 1.52
N SER A 52 0.37 7.99 1.88
CA SER A 52 1.24 8.18 3.06
C SER A 52 2.15 9.40 2.91
N VAL A 53 2.63 9.68 1.71
CA VAL A 53 3.45 10.87 1.42
C VAL A 53 2.58 12.11 1.53
N GLN A 54 1.40 12.12 0.87
CA GLN A 54 0.44 13.24 0.91
C GLN A 54 0.00 13.59 2.34
N LEU A 55 -0.21 12.58 3.20
CA LEU A 55 -0.64 12.76 4.59
C LEU A 55 0.51 12.96 5.58
N ASN A 56 1.77 13.00 5.12
CA ASN A 56 2.98 13.04 5.98
C ASN A 56 3.11 11.87 6.97
N LEU A 57 2.58 10.69 6.62
CA LEU A 57 2.62 9.46 7.41
C LEU A 57 3.76 8.50 6.99
N HIS A 58 4.38 8.76 5.85
CA HIS A 58 5.44 7.94 5.24
C HIS A 58 6.68 7.75 6.14
N LEU A 59 7.00 8.71 7.01
CA LEU A 59 8.17 8.64 7.91
C LEU A 59 8.09 7.43 8.84
N VAL A 60 6.89 7.13 9.36
CA VAL A 60 6.70 5.97 10.25
C VAL A 60 7.06 4.68 9.53
N LEU A 61 6.63 4.53 8.27
CA LEU A 61 6.93 3.36 7.46
C LEU A 61 8.43 3.23 7.15
N LYS A 62 9.10 4.35 6.84
CA LYS A 62 10.53 4.36 6.51
C LYS A 62 11.43 3.99 7.68
N TYR A 63 11.13 4.50 8.88
CA TYR A 63 12.01 4.38 10.04
C TYR A 63 11.70 3.19 10.93
N PHE A 64 10.42 2.85 11.12
CA PHE A 64 10.03 1.69 11.93
C PHE A 64 9.95 0.40 11.11
N GLY A 65 9.89 0.52 9.78
CA GLY A 65 9.61 -0.59 8.90
C GLY A 65 8.16 -1.06 9.03
N VAL A 66 7.80 -2.07 8.23
CA VAL A 66 6.47 -2.69 8.27
C VAL A 66 6.64 -4.16 8.52
N ARG A 67 6.08 -4.64 9.63
CA ARG A 67 5.94 -6.07 9.90
C ARG A 67 4.55 -6.53 9.46
N PRO A 68 4.43 -7.58 8.62
CA PRO A 68 3.13 -8.12 8.25
C PRO A 68 2.37 -8.63 9.49
N VAL A 69 1.11 -8.26 9.60
CA VAL A 69 0.17 -8.83 10.57
C VAL A 69 -0.79 -9.72 9.80
N VAL A 70 -0.75 -11.02 10.10
CA VAL A 70 -1.48 -12.06 9.37
C VAL A 70 -2.59 -12.61 10.25
N ALA A 71 -3.82 -12.49 9.79
CA ALA A 71 -5.01 -13.09 10.38
C ALA A 71 -5.14 -14.57 9.97
N THR A 72 -6.10 -15.26 10.58
CA THR A 72 -6.29 -16.70 10.38
C THR A 72 -6.64 -17.07 8.94
N ASP A 73 -7.41 -16.22 8.26
CA ASP A 73 -7.82 -16.43 6.88
C ASP A 73 -8.02 -15.09 6.15
N GLU A 74 -8.23 -15.19 4.84
CA GLU A 74 -8.47 -14.04 3.96
C GLU A 74 -9.62 -13.15 4.43
N ARG A 75 -10.76 -13.74 4.81
CA ARG A 75 -11.93 -12.98 5.24
C ARG A 75 -11.62 -12.19 6.51
N MET A 76 -10.96 -12.81 7.47
CA MET A 76 -10.53 -12.14 8.70
C MET A 76 -9.52 -11.04 8.39
N GLN A 77 -8.59 -11.26 7.45
CA GLN A 77 -7.62 -10.24 7.04
C GLN A 77 -8.31 -8.97 6.55
N PHE A 78 -9.26 -9.10 5.62
CA PHE A 78 -10.02 -7.95 5.11
C PHE A 78 -10.91 -7.31 6.19
N GLN A 79 -11.50 -8.11 7.08
CA GLN A 79 -12.28 -7.57 8.20
C GLN A 79 -11.43 -6.71 9.14
N GLU A 80 -10.22 -7.15 9.50
CA GLU A 80 -9.32 -6.35 10.33
C GLU A 80 -8.85 -5.08 9.61
N ILE A 81 -8.59 -5.17 8.30
CA ILE A 81 -8.28 -3.98 7.48
C ILE A 81 -9.43 -2.96 7.54
N PHE A 82 -10.67 -3.38 7.27
CA PHE A 82 -11.82 -2.47 7.29
C PHE A 82 -12.11 -1.91 8.68
N LYS A 83 -11.95 -2.72 9.74
CA LYS A 83 -12.06 -2.24 11.13
C LYS A 83 -11.00 -1.19 11.45
N CYS A 84 -9.76 -1.41 11.02
CA CYS A 84 -8.66 -0.46 11.23
C CYS A 84 -8.96 0.88 10.57
N LEU A 85 -9.45 0.88 9.34
CA LEU A 85 -9.85 2.10 8.62
C LEU A 85 -11.06 2.79 9.26
N ALA A 86 -12.06 2.03 9.72
CA ALA A 86 -13.24 2.57 10.37
C ALA A 86 -12.93 3.30 11.69
N LYS A 87 -11.85 2.90 12.39
CA LYS A 87 -11.42 3.47 13.68
C LYS A 87 -10.22 4.41 13.57
N LYS A 88 -9.91 4.89 12.37
CA LYS A 88 -8.70 5.70 12.12
C LYS A 88 -8.58 6.94 13.00
N ASP A 89 -9.70 7.57 13.34
CA ASP A 89 -9.73 8.81 14.14
C ASP A 89 -9.56 8.55 15.64
N GLU A 90 -9.68 7.29 16.07
CA GLU A 90 -9.51 6.84 17.47
C GLU A 90 -8.12 6.22 17.72
N ASN A 91 -7.34 5.98 16.67
CA ASN A 91 -6.05 5.29 16.74
C ASN A 91 -4.92 6.15 16.14
N GLY A 92 -4.04 6.67 16.99
CA GLY A 92 -2.89 7.48 16.55
C GLY A 92 -1.91 6.75 15.62
N GLU A 93 -1.89 5.42 15.65
CA GLU A 93 -1.00 4.58 14.83
C GLU A 93 -1.77 3.84 13.72
N TRP A 94 -2.99 4.30 13.39
CA TRP A 94 -3.88 3.61 12.45
C TRP A 94 -3.22 3.28 11.12
N PHE A 95 -2.35 4.15 10.61
CA PHE A 95 -1.74 3.97 9.30
C PHE A 95 -0.69 2.87 9.30
N LEU A 96 0.17 2.81 10.32
CA LEU A 96 1.13 1.73 10.47
C LEU A 96 0.40 0.39 10.64
N ASN A 97 -0.63 0.36 11.48
CA ASN A 97 -1.44 -0.85 11.68
C ASN A 97 -2.14 -1.28 10.40
N PHE A 98 -2.69 -0.32 9.64
CA PHE A 98 -3.31 -0.57 8.34
C PHE A 98 -2.31 -1.16 7.35
N VAL A 99 -1.12 -0.57 7.19
CA VAL A 99 -0.11 -1.07 6.25
C VAL A 99 0.42 -2.44 6.68
N SER A 100 0.60 -2.68 7.99
CA SER A 100 0.93 -3.99 8.53
C SER A 100 -0.12 -5.06 8.18
N LEU A 101 -1.41 -4.74 8.29
CA LEU A 101 -2.50 -5.63 7.87
C LEU A 101 -2.54 -5.77 6.34
N TYR A 102 -2.30 -4.70 5.60
CA TYR A 102 -2.30 -4.73 4.14
C TYR A 102 -1.20 -5.63 3.60
N VAL A 103 0.03 -5.52 4.09
CA VAL A 103 1.15 -6.40 3.73
C VAL A 103 0.88 -7.85 4.15
N GLY A 104 0.11 -8.08 5.21
CA GLY A 104 -0.38 -9.41 5.59
C GLY A 104 -1.20 -10.09 4.49
N LEU A 105 -1.80 -9.35 3.55
CA LEU A 105 -2.54 -9.91 2.42
C LEU A 105 -1.66 -10.78 1.52
N ILE A 106 -0.36 -10.48 1.40
CA ILE A 106 0.59 -11.27 0.62
C ILE A 106 0.56 -12.73 1.08
N VAL A 107 0.51 -12.95 2.40
CA VAL A 107 0.52 -14.28 3.00
C VAL A 107 -0.82 -15.00 2.78
N VAL A 108 -1.95 -14.36 3.11
CA VAL A 108 -3.26 -15.03 3.04
C VAL A 108 -3.75 -15.25 1.60
N LEU A 109 -3.35 -14.37 0.66
CA LEU A 109 -3.65 -14.50 -0.77
C LEU A 109 -2.57 -15.28 -1.54
N ARG A 110 -1.47 -15.65 -0.88
CA ARG A 110 -0.32 -16.38 -1.46
C ARG A 110 0.29 -15.67 -2.67
N PHE A 111 0.45 -14.35 -2.58
CA PHE A 111 1.14 -13.58 -3.60
C PHE A 111 2.66 -13.75 -3.49
N ASP A 112 3.34 -13.68 -4.62
CA ASP A 112 4.80 -13.68 -4.68
C ASP A 112 5.33 -12.25 -4.47
N GLU A 113 6.09 -12.05 -3.39
CA GLU A 113 6.72 -10.78 -3.08
C GLU A 113 7.62 -10.27 -4.22
N LYS A 114 8.29 -11.15 -4.97
CA LYS A 114 9.17 -10.75 -6.07
C LYS A 114 8.38 -10.18 -7.24
N VAL A 115 7.20 -10.73 -7.51
CA VAL A 115 6.30 -10.23 -8.55
C VAL A 115 5.77 -8.85 -8.16
N ILE A 116 5.37 -8.69 -6.90
CA ILE A 116 4.93 -7.38 -6.37
C ILE A 116 6.07 -6.37 -6.50
N GLU A 117 7.28 -6.74 -6.09
CA GLU A 117 8.44 -5.84 -6.11
C GLU A 117 8.85 -5.45 -7.53
N SER A 118 8.85 -6.40 -8.48
CA SER A 118 9.09 -6.10 -9.91
C SER A 118 8.03 -5.14 -10.45
N ASN A 119 6.74 -5.50 -10.34
CA ASN A 119 5.62 -4.69 -10.83
C ASN A 119 5.57 -3.29 -10.18
N PHE A 120 6.05 -3.16 -8.94
CA PHE A 120 6.09 -1.86 -8.28
C PHE A 120 7.05 -0.91 -8.97
N PHE A 121 8.26 -1.39 -9.32
CA PHE A 121 9.30 -0.56 -9.89
C PHE A 121 9.20 -0.45 -11.41
N ASP A 122 8.81 -1.51 -12.12
CA ASP A 122 8.74 -1.53 -13.59
C ASP A 122 7.85 -0.41 -14.15
N ASP A 123 6.72 -0.14 -13.50
CA ASP A 123 5.79 0.93 -13.91
C ASP A 123 6.29 2.36 -13.59
N MET A 124 7.36 2.48 -12.79
CA MET A 124 7.92 3.77 -12.35
C MET A 124 9.21 4.16 -13.09
N VAL A 125 9.75 3.29 -13.96
CA VAL A 125 10.99 3.54 -14.75
C VAL A 125 10.74 4.37 -16.02
N VAL A 126 9.50 4.78 -16.30
CA VAL A 126 9.15 5.51 -17.53
C VAL A 126 9.39 7.02 -17.38
N ASP A 127 10.65 7.48 -17.26
CA ASP A 127 11.00 8.90 -17.52
C ASP A 127 12.50 9.21 -17.75
N GLU A 128 13.28 8.30 -18.36
CA GLU A 128 14.67 8.60 -18.78
C GLU A 128 14.87 8.85 -20.29
N CYS A 129 13.80 8.89 -21.11
CA CYS A 129 13.94 9.07 -22.57
C CYS A 129 13.01 10.13 -23.18
N ASN A 130 12.89 11.31 -22.56
CA ASN A 130 12.38 12.50 -23.24
C ASN A 130 13.16 13.76 -22.82
N GLU A 131 14.48 13.73 -23.02
CA GLU A 131 15.22 14.97 -23.31
C GLU A 131 15.16 15.23 -24.82
N ILE A 132 14.31 16.21 -25.16
CA ILE A 132 14.26 17.13 -26.33
C ILE A 132 14.99 16.69 -27.61
#